data_AF-A0A9X9MBJ7-F1
#
_entry.id   AF-A0A9X9MBJ7-F1
#
_cell.length_a   1.000
_cell.length_b   1.000
_cell.length_c   1.000
_cell.angle_alpha   90.00
_cell.angle_beta   90.00
_cell.angle_gamma   90.00
#
_symmetry.space_group_name_H-M   'P 1'
#
loop_
_entity.id
_entity.type
_entity.pdbx_description
1 polymer ?
#
loop_
_entity_poly.entity_id
_entity_poly.type
_entity_poly.pdbx_seq_one_letter_code
_entity_poly.pdbx_strand_id
1 'polypeptide(L)' 'MNVSTATWNGGNDLLADPQDVKNLLSEITNHIYHKTISCYNHIDFLFGLDVYQQVYREIIDIIQGSL' A
#
# COMPACT_ATOMS: atom_id res chain seq x y z
N MET A 1 -14.82 -8.03 -4.71
CA MET A 1 -14.28 -7.65 -6.04
C MET A 1 -13.23 -8.69 -6.44
N ASN A 2 -13.21 -9.18 -7.68
CA ASN A 2 -12.28 -10.25 -8.10
C ASN A 2 -10.98 -9.75 -8.74
N VAL A 3 -10.76 -8.43 -8.76
CA VAL A 3 -9.54 -7.84 -9.33
C VAL A 3 -8.37 -8.08 -8.38
N SER A 4 -7.24 -8.56 -8.91
CA SER A 4 -6.00 -8.69 -8.15
C SER A 4 -5.58 -7.33 -7.63
N THR A 5 -5.51 -7.20 -6.31
CA THR A 5 -5.29 -5.92 -5.64
C THR A 5 -4.02 -6.01 -4.78
N ALA A 6 -3.13 -5.04 -4.92
CA ALA A 6 -1.98 -4.83 -4.04
C ALA A 6 -2.19 -3.53 -3.25
N THR A 7 -1.84 -3.51 -1.97
CA THR A 7 -2.06 -2.33 -1.10
C THR A 7 -0.82 -1.94 -0.32
N TRP A 8 -0.64 -0.63 -0.17
CA TRP A 8 0.31 -0.03 0.76
C TRP A 8 -0.43 0.93 1.68
N ASN A 9 -0.10 0.97 2.96
CA ASN A 9 -0.67 1.94 3.90
C ASN A 9 0.37 2.53 4.86
N GLY A 10 0.13 3.75 5.30
CA GLY A 10 0.99 4.46 6.25
C GLY A 10 0.59 4.17 7.69
N GLY A 11 1.57 4.02 8.59
CA GLY A 11 1.30 3.86 10.03
C GLY A 11 0.87 5.16 10.71
N ASN A 12 1.26 6.31 10.16
CA ASN A 12 0.91 7.65 10.63
C ASN A 12 -0.12 8.34 9.71
N ASP A 13 -0.79 7.59 8.85
CA ASP A 13 -1.84 8.13 7.98
C ASP A 13 -3.07 8.48 8.83
N LEU A 14 -3.52 9.73 8.75
CA LEU A 14 -4.68 10.25 9.47
C LEU A 14 -5.95 10.28 8.61
N LEU A 15 -5.84 10.05 7.31
CA LEU A 15 -6.96 10.02 6.37
C LEU A 15 -7.35 8.60 6.00
N ALA A 16 -6.37 7.77 5.62
CA ALA A 16 -6.53 6.33 5.46
C ALA A 16 -5.92 5.62 6.66
N ASP A 17 -6.53 5.80 7.83
CA ASP A 17 -5.92 5.37 9.08
C ASP A 17 -5.78 3.85 9.18
N PRO A 18 -4.83 3.34 9.99
CA PRO A 18 -4.57 1.90 10.09
C PRO A 18 -5.78 1.06 10.51
N GLN A 19 -6.72 1.61 11.27
CA GLN A 19 -7.89 0.87 11.73
C GLN A 19 -8.88 0.66 10.58
N ASP A 20 -9.13 1.68 9.77
CA ASP A 20 -9.98 1.56 8.58
C ASP A 20 -9.33 0.72 7.49
N VAL A 21 -8.00 0.83 7.31
CA VAL A 21 -7.27 -0.07 6.40
C VAL A 21 -7.44 -1.53 6.84
N LYS A 22 -7.28 -1.83 8.13
CA LYS A 22 -7.48 -3.19 8.65
C LYS A 22 -8.88 -3.74 8.34
N ASN A 23 -9.90 -2.89 8.45
CA ASN A 23 -11.28 -3.27 8.09
C ASN A 23 -11.41 -3.50 6.58
N LEU A 24 -10.78 -2.66 5.74
CA LEU A 24 -10.80 -2.82 4.29
C LEU A 24 -10.11 -4.11 3.83
N LEU A 25 -8.97 -4.47 4.45
CA LEU A 25 -8.19 -5.63 4.03
C LEU A 25 -8.98 -6.95 4.13
N SER A 26 -9.88 -7.10 5.11
CA SER A 26 -10.72 -8.30 5.22
C SER A 26 -11.76 -8.42 4.10
N GLU A 27 -12.11 -7.30 3.45
CA GLU A 27 -13.12 -7.25 2.39
C GLU A 27 -12.52 -7.46 0.98
N ILE A 28 -11.20 -7.39 0.83
CA ILE A 28 -10.51 -7.59 -0.45
C ILE A 28 -10.33 -9.09 -0.72
N THR A 29 -11.14 -9.62 -1.64
CA THR A 29 -11.19 -11.06 -1.92
C THR A 29 -9.96 -11.61 -2.65
N ASN A 30 -9.35 -10.83 -3.55
CA ASN A 30 -8.17 -11.23 -4.34
C ASN A 30 -6.98 -10.31 -4.00
N HIS A 31 -6.52 -10.40 -2.75
CA HIS A 31 -5.44 -9.57 -2.22
C HIS A 31 -4.09 -10.23 -2.46
N ILE A 32 -3.30 -9.69 -3.38
CA ILE A 32 -2.05 -10.30 -3.85
C ILE A 32 -0.81 -9.80 -3.10
N TYR A 33 -0.90 -8.63 -2.47
CA TYR A 33 0.24 -8.02 -1.77
C TYR A 33 -0.23 -6.96 -0.76
N HIS A 34 0.46 -6.90 0.39
CA HIS A 34 0.25 -5.87 1.40
C HIS A 34 1.54 -5.43 2.06
N LYS A 35 1.71 -4.11 2.22
CA LYS A 35 2.81 -3.54 3.01
C LYS A 35 2.34 -2.34 3.82
N THR A 36 2.67 -2.35 5.11
CA THR A 36 2.52 -1.19 5.98
C THR A 36 3.86 -0.49 6.14
N ILE A 37 3.90 0.83 5.94
CA ILE A 37 5.09 1.66 6.12
C ILE A 37 4.86 2.52 7.36
N SER A 38 5.44 2.10 8.49
CA SER A 38 5.09 2.65 9.81
C SER A 38 5.26 4.17 9.94
N CYS A 39 6.26 4.76 9.26
CA CYS A 39 6.52 6.20 9.34
C CYS A 39 5.65 7.04 8.39
N TYR A 40 5.05 6.45 7.35
CA TYR A 40 4.32 7.18 6.33
C TYR A 40 3.01 7.77 6.86
N ASN A 41 2.76 9.02 6.50
CA ASN A 41 1.46 9.65 6.50
C ASN A 41 0.81 9.58 5.10
N HIS A 42 -0.35 10.21 4.93
CA HIS A 42 -1.11 10.16 3.68
C HIS A 42 -0.37 10.70 2.45
N ILE A 43 0.40 11.76 2.63
CA ILE A 43 1.01 12.53 1.55
C ILE A 43 2.38 11.95 1.13
N ASP A 44 3.00 11.12 1.99
CA ASP A 44 4.29 10.48 1.70
C ASP A 44 4.21 9.52 0.50
N PHE A 45 3.04 8.96 0.19
CA PHE A 45 2.82 8.14 -1.01
C PHE A 45 2.96 8.91 -2.33
N LEU A 46 2.99 10.25 -2.28
CA LEU A 46 3.15 11.14 -3.43
C LEU A 46 4.49 11.89 -3.38
N PHE A 47 4.93 12.31 -2.19
CA PHE A 47 6.06 13.24 -2.03
C PHE A 47 7.14 12.77 -1.05
N GLY A 48 7.03 11.56 -0.50
CA GLY A 48 8.07 11.00 0.37
C GLY A 48 9.40 10.91 -0.37
N LEU A 49 10.49 11.36 0.27
CA LEU A 49 11.82 11.33 -0.37
C LEU A 49 12.29 9.91 -0.71
N ASP A 50 11.75 8.91 -0.03
CA ASP A 50 12.05 7.48 -0.21
C ASP A 50 10.90 6.69 -0.88
N VAL A 51 9.87 7.37 -1.41
CA VAL A 51 8.67 6.70 -1.95
C VAL A 51 8.96 5.80 -3.13
N TYR A 52 10.00 6.13 -3.90
CA TYR A 52 10.44 5.25 -4.98
C TYR A 52 10.90 3.88 -4.43
N GLN A 53 11.72 3.89 -3.38
CA GLN A 53 12.26 2.68 -2.77
C GLN A 53 11.20 1.91 -1.97
N GLN A 54 10.31 2.64 -1.29
CA GLN A 54 9.32 2.03 -0.41
C GLN A 54 8.07 1.50 -1.15
N VAL A 55 7.72 2.10 -2.29
CA VAL A 55 6.44 1.83 -2.97
C VAL A 55 6.63 1.62 -4.47
N TYR A 56 7.18 2.60 -5.21
CA TYR A 56 7.08 2.58 -6.67
C TYR A 56 7.88 1.46 -7.33
N ARG A 57 9.03 1.09 -6.76
CA ARG A 57 9.80 -0.06 -7.23
C ARG A 57 8.98 -1.35 -7.16
N GLU A 58 8.30 -1.59 -6.04
CA GLU A 58 7.47 -2.78 -5.84
C GLU A 58 6.26 -2.79 -6.78
N ILE A 59 5.66 -1.63 -7.07
CA ILE A 59 4.60 -1.50 -8.08
C ILE A 59 5.10 -1.93 -9.47
N ILE A 60 6.28 -1.45 -9.87
CA ILE A 60 6.88 -1.80 -11.17
C ILE A 60 7.15 -3.31 -11.23
N ASP A 61 7.73 -3.88 -10.16
CA ASP A 61 8.03 -5.31 -10.09
C ASP A 61 6.74 -6.16 -10.19
N ILE A 62 5.64 -5.75 -9.54
CA ILE A 62 4.33 -6.42 -9.65
C ILE A 62 3.77 -6.34 -11.08
N ILE A 63 3.84 -5.18 -11.73
CA ILE A 63 3.34 -5.01 -13.11
C ILE A 63 4.14 -5.87 -14.10
N GLN A 64 5.44 -6.00 -13.87
CA GLN A 64 6.33 -6.84 -14.69
C GLN A 64 6.21 -8.33 -14.37
N GLY A 65 5.50 -8.71 -13.29
CA GLY A 65 5.41 -10.09 -12.82
C GLY A 65 6.73 -10.63 -12.27
N SER A 66 7.59 -9.75 -11.77
CA SER A 66 8.88 -10.08 -11.17
C SER A 66 8.88 -10.04 -9.64
N LEU A 67 7.71 -9.82 -9.03
CA LEU A 67 7.46 -9.94 -7.59
C LEU A 67 6.73 -11.24 -7.25
#